data_AF-A0A8T5IE22-F1
#
_entry.id   AF-A0A8T5IE22-F1
#
_cell.length_a   1.000
_cell.length_b   1.000
_cell.length_c   1.000
_cell.angle_alpha   90.00
_cell.angle_beta   90.00
_cell.angle_gamma   90.00
#
_symmetry.space_group_name_H-M   'P 1'
#
loop_
_entity.id
_entity.type
_entity.pdbx_description
1 polymer ?
#
loop_
_entity_poly.entity_id
_entity_poly.type
_entity_poly.pdbx_seq_one_letter_code
_entity_poly.pdbx_strand_id
1 'polypeptide(L)'
;CRDAVTDVYIILDSRDVSRIGTVLKNPLENNTIAAASLASFFLKRRDSVALAIYDDKLSYLQPDTGDKQYFKILSSLAGVAPKGNMPLQAVTNSIAPRFSRGSPVFILSSCEGDGTVPHALRDLVGRSHEVVILSPSSVDFERLVSRIPRMSYEVLKIERQNRMTSLAGFGATVIDWMPDMELSQALLQARGF
;
A
#
# COMPACT_ATOMS: atom_id res chain seq x y z
N CYS A 1 9.79 -28.47 -16.27
CA CYS A 1 9.50 -27.03 -16.35
C CYS A 1 9.00 -26.58 -14.98
N ARG A 2 9.76 -25.74 -14.27
CA ARG A 2 9.26 -25.05 -13.06
C ARG A 2 8.32 -23.97 -13.56
N ASP A 3 7.06 -23.99 -13.16
CA ASP A 3 6.20 -22.81 -13.34
C ASP A 3 6.93 -21.61 -12.75
N ALA A 4 7.02 -20.51 -13.49
CA ALA A 4 7.74 -19.33 -13.05
C ALA A 4 7.00 -18.73 -11.84
N VAL A 5 7.54 -18.97 -10.64
CA VAL A 5 7.03 -18.36 -9.41
C VAL A 5 7.39 -16.88 -9.47
N THR A 6 6.38 -16.01 -9.54
CA THR A 6 6.61 -14.56 -9.48
C THR A 6 6.68 -14.15 -8.02
N ASP A 7 7.73 -13.42 -7.64
CA ASP A 7 7.80 -12.81 -6.31
C ASP A 7 7.00 -11.51 -6.32
N VAL A 8 5.96 -11.43 -5.49
CA VAL A 8 5.11 -10.26 -5.29
C VAL A 8 5.49 -9.58 -3.98
N TYR A 9 5.68 -8.27 -4.01
CA TYR A 9 6.06 -7.50 -2.83
C TYR A 9 4.91 -6.61 -2.38
N ILE A 10 4.43 -6.78 -1.16
CA ILE A 10 3.43 -5.91 -0.55
C ILE A 10 4.13 -5.04 0.51
N ILE A 11 3.97 -3.72 0.40
CA ILE A 11 4.49 -2.73 1.35
C ILE A 11 3.29 -2.05 2.01
N LEU A 12 3.12 -2.26 3.31
CA LEU A 12 2.03 -1.73 4.13
C LEU A 12 2.49 -0.54 4.96
N ASP A 13 1.82 0.60 4.79
CA ASP A 13 2.02 1.81 5.58
C ASP A 13 1.21 1.77 6.88
N SER A 14 1.90 1.52 7.99
CA SER A 14 1.33 1.54 9.34
C SER A 14 1.77 2.75 10.16
N ARG A 15 2.11 3.86 9.49
CA ARG A 15 2.50 5.10 10.15
C ARG A 15 1.35 5.75 10.91
N ASP A 16 1.67 6.68 11.80
CA ASP A 16 0.67 7.42 12.59
C ASP A 16 -0.34 8.17 11.70
N VAL A 17 0.10 8.66 10.52
CA VAL A 17 -0.75 9.32 9.52
C VAL A 17 -1.90 8.43 9.02
N SER A 18 -1.73 7.10 9.05
CA SER A 18 -2.77 6.15 8.66
C SER A 18 -3.89 5.97 9.71
N ARG A 19 -3.80 6.62 10.88
CA ARG A 19 -4.82 6.58 11.95
C ARG A 19 -6.08 7.39 11.61
N ILE A 20 -6.00 8.34 10.68
CA ILE A 20 -7.09 9.31 10.41
C ILE A 20 -8.42 8.58 10.19
N GLY A 21 -9.45 8.99 10.93
CA GLY A 21 -10.76 8.34 10.93
C GLY A 21 -11.11 7.74 12.29
N THR A 22 -11.99 6.73 12.27
CA THR A 22 -12.39 6.00 13.48
C THR A 22 -11.48 4.79 13.71
N VAL A 23 -11.59 4.18 14.89
CA VAL A 23 -10.87 2.94 15.21
C VAL A 23 -11.10 1.83 14.17
N LEU A 24 -12.31 1.72 13.62
CA LEU A 24 -12.69 0.65 12.68
C LEU A 24 -12.69 1.09 11.21
N LYS A 25 -12.57 2.39 10.95
CA LYS A 25 -12.64 2.98 9.62
C LYS A 25 -11.55 4.03 9.50
N ASN A 26 -10.40 3.59 9.04
CA ASN A 26 -9.23 4.40 8.77
C ASN A 26 -8.40 3.77 7.64
N PRO A 27 -7.44 4.50 7.07
CA PRO A 27 -6.52 3.99 6.05
C PRO A 27 -5.81 2.69 6.42
N LEU A 28 -5.35 2.53 7.67
CA LEU A 28 -4.62 1.34 8.10
C LEU A 28 -5.49 0.09 8.04
N GLU A 29 -6.74 0.15 8.52
CA GLU A 29 -7.68 -0.97 8.44
C GLU A 29 -7.94 -1.38 6.99
N ASN A 30 -8.21 -0.41 6.11
CA ASN A 30 -8.39 -0.66 4.69
C ASN A 30 -7.14 -1.31 4.06
N ASN A 31 -5.96 -0.74 4.30
CA ASN A 31 -4.70 -1.27 3.78
C ASN A 31 -4.42 -2.68 4.31
N THR A 32 -4.77 -2.98 5.56
CA THR A 32 -4.61 -4.30 6.18
C THR A 32 -5.50 -5.35 5.51
N ILE A 33 -6.77 -5.00 5.26
CA ILE A 33 -7.72 -5.85 4.52
C ILE A 33 -7.21 -6.09 3.09
N ALA A 34 -6.70 -5.05 2.43
CA ALA A 34 -6.11 -5.17 1.10
C ALA A 34 -4.87 -6.06 1.08
N ALA A 35 -3.96 -5.91 2.05
CA ALA A 35 -2.76 -6.74 2.17
C ALA A 35 -3.13 -8.22 2.31
N ALA A 36 -4.08 -8.54 3.20
CA ALA A 36 -4.56 -9.90 3.40
C ALA A 36 -5.21 -10.47 2.12
N SER A 37 -6.03 -9.67 1.44
CA SER A 37 -6.73 -10.09 0.23
C SER A 37 -5.78 -10.32 -0.94
N LEU A 38 -4.85 -9.40 -1.18
CA LEU A 38 -3.80 -9.53 -2.20
C LEU A 38 -2.91 -10.73 -1.92
N ALA A 39 -2.47 -10.91 -0.67
CA ALA A 39 -1.68 -12.07 -0.29
C ALA A 39 -2.44 -13.38 -0.54
N SER A 40 -3.72 -13.46 -0.16
CA SER A 40 -4.55 -14.63 -0.43
C SER A 40 -4.68 -14.93 -1.92
N PHE A 41 -4.87 -13.89 -2.74
CA PHE A 41 -5.00 -14.01 -4.19
C PHE A 41 -3.73 -14.57 -4.85
N PHE A 42 -2.57 -13.98 -4.57
CA PHE A 42 -1.30 -14.40 -5.17
C PHE A 42 -0.83 -15.76 -4.65
N LEU A 43 -0.96 -16.04 -3.35
CA LEU A 43 -0.59 -17.34 -2.80
C LEU A 43 -1.44 -18.49 -3.37
N LYS A 44 -2.74 -18.26 -3.64
CA LYS A 44 -3.61 -19.24 -4.32
C LYS A 44 -3.19 -19.52 -5.76
N ARG A 45 -2.57 -18.55 -6.42
CA ARG A 45 -1.99 -18.68 -7.78
C ARG A 45 -0.61 -19.34 -7.78
N ARG A 46 -0.10 -19.73 -6.60
CA ARG A 46 1.25 -20.29 -6.37
C ARG A 46 2.38 -19.29 -6.62
N ASP A 47 2.08 -18.00 -6.57
CA ASP A 47 3.09 -16.94 -6.51
C ASP A 47 3.68 -16.84 -5.10
N SER A 48 4.91 -16.32 -4.98
CA SER A 48 5.52 -16.02 -3.69
C SER A 48 5.12 -14.63 -3.25
N VAL A 49 4.78 -14.44 -1.96
CA VAL A 49 4.40 -13.13 -1.44
C VAL A 49 5.34 -12.70 -0.31
N ALA A 50 5.98 -11.56 -0.47
CA ALA A 50 6.69 -10.83 0.57
C ALA A 50 5.80 -9.75 1.18
N LEU A 51 6.02 -9.47 2.47
CA LEU A 51 5.32 -8.41 3.18
C LEU A 51 6.32 -7.54 3.93
N ALA A 52 6.34 -6.24 3.62
CA ALA A 52 7.01 -5.21 4.38
C ALA A 52 5.95 -4.38 5.12
N ILE A 53 6.09 -4.21 6.42
CA ILE A 53 5.25 -3.31 7.22
C ILE A 53 6.17 -2.24 7.80
N TYR A 54 5.84 -0.97 7.62
CA TYR A 54 6.67 0.12 8.08
C TYR A 54 5.90 1.16 8.90
N ASP A 55 6.51 1.54 10.02
CA ASP A 55 5.99 2.47 11.01
C ASP A 55 7.12 3.34 11.61
N ASP A 56 7.57 3.05 12.83
CA ASP A 56 8.82 3.53 13.44
C ASP A 56 9.99 2.58 13.14
N LYS A 57 9.68 1.34 12.73
CA LYS A 57 10.60 0.30 12.30
C LYS A 57 10.11 -0.30 10.99
N LEU A 58 10.95 -1.17 10.43
CA LEU A 58 10.63 -1.97 9.27
C LEU A 58 10.56 -3.45 9.68
N SER A 59 9.39 -4.05 9.56
CA SER A 59 9.20 -5.50 9.65
C SER A 59 9.14 -6.08 8.24
N TYR A 60 9.93 -7.13 7.96
CA TYR A 60 9.99 -7.72 6.63
C TYR A 60 9.87 -9.24 6.68
N LEU A 61 8.83 -9.77 6.03
CA LEU A 61 8.66 -11.18 5.71
C LEU A 61 9.16 -11.43 4.29
N GLN A 62 10.10 -12.36 4.15
CA GLN A 62 10.64 -12.77 2.84
C GLN A 62 9.55 -13.42 1.96
N PRO A 63 9.71 -13.39 0.62
CA PRO A 63 8.84 -14.10 -0.28
C PRO A 63 8.82 -15.59 0.04
N ASP A 64 7.63 -16.16 0.17
CA ASP A 64 7.40 -17.59 0.37
C ASP A 64 5.99 -17.92 -0.17
N THR A 65 5.65 -19.20 -0.26
CA THR A 65 4.41 -19.68 -0.90
C THR A 65 3.51 -20.47 0.08
N GLY A 66 2.25 -20.68 -0.32
CA GLY A 66 1.31 -21.55 0.36
C GLY A 66 0.75 -21.04 1.68
N ASP A 67 -0.05 -21.89 2.33
CA ASP A 67 -0.87 -21.52 3.50
C ASP A 67 -0.03 -21.12 4.72
N LYS A 68 1.17 -21.71 4.87
CA LYS A 68 2.10 -21.33 5.95
C LYS A 68 2.53 -19.87 5.82
N GLN A 69 2.80 -19.42 4.59
CA GLN A 69 3.12 -18.01 4.37
C GLN A 69 1.91 -17.12 4.63
N TYR A 70 0.72 -17.53 4.17
CA TYR A 70 -0.50 -16.79 4.43
C TYR A 70 -0.75 -16.59 5.93
N PHE A 71 -0.55 -17.63 6.74
CA PHE A 71 -0.68 -17.55 8.19
C PHE A 71 0.32 -16.57 8.83
N LYS A 72 1.59 -16.56 8.38
CA LYS A 72 2.60 -15.58 8.85
C LYS A 72 2.20 -14.15 8.51
N ILE A 73 1.67 -13.93 7.30
CA ILE A 73 1.15 -12.63 6.84
C ILE A 73 0.01 -12.18 7.74
N LEU A 74 -1.03 -13.01 7.91
CA LEU A 74 -2.18 -12.67 8.78
C LEU A 74 -1.75 -12.40 10.22
N SER A 75 -0.83 -13.19 10.77
CA SER A 75 -0.30 -12.99 12.12
C SER A 75 0.44 -11.65 12.25
N SER A 76 1.18 -11.25 11.21
CA SER A 76 1.89 -9.97 11.20
C SER A 76 0.93 -8.80 11.09
N LEU A 77 -0.12 -8.94 10.26
CA LEU A 77 -1.17 -7.95 10.08
C LEU A 77 -2.02 -7.73 11.34
N ALA A 78 -2.31 -8.80 12.10
CA ALA A 78 -3.12 -8.73 13.31
C ALA A 78 -2.48 -7.88 14.44
N GLY A 79 -1.17 -7.70 14.43
CA GLY A 79 -0.42 -6.91 15.42
C GLY A 79 -0.12 -5.47 14.99
N VAL A 80 -0.62 -5.03 13.84
CA VAL A 80 -0.30 -3.70 13.30
C VAL A 80 -1.09 -2.64 14.05
N ALA A 81 -0.41 -1.55 14.38
CA ALA A 81 -1.01 -0.37 14.97
C ALA A 81 -0.40 0.88 14.34
N PRO A 82 -1.17 1.97 14.18
CA PRO A 82 -0.67 3.19 13.55
C PRO A 82 0.32 3.88 14.49
N LYS A 83 1.60 3.96 14.09
CA LYS A 83 2.67 4.62 14.87
C LYS A 83 3.86 4.99 13.99
N GLY A 84 4.71 5.88 14.46
CA GLY A 84 5.94 6.24 13.76
C GLY A 84 5.71 7.00 12.44
N ASN A 85 6.81 7.30 11.75
CA ASN A 85 6.86 8.22 10.63
C ASN A 85 7.98 7.89 9.62
N MET A 86 8.44 6.63 9.57
CA MET A 86 9.53 6.22 8.68
C MET A 86 9.20 6.57 7.22
N PRO A 87 10.09 7.26 6.49
CA PRO A 87 9.83 7.63 5.10
C PRO A 87 9.88 6.39 4.19
N LEU A 88 9.00 6.35 3.18
CA LEU A 88 8.89 5.25 2.23
C LEU A 88 10.21 5.00 1.50
N GLN A 89 10.98 6.05 1.17
CA GLN A 89 12.27 5.86 0.50
C GLN A 89 13.28 5.09 1.37
N ALA A 90 13.27 5.28 2.69
CA ALA A 90 14.13 4.48 3.58
C ALA A 90 13.73 3.00 3.57
N VAL A 91 12.42 2.73 3.52
CA VAL A 91 11.87 1.38 3.42
C VAL A 91 12.29 0.73 2.12
N THR A 92 12.01 1.37 0.98
CA THR A 92 12.35 0.83 -0.34
C THR A 92 13.86 0.63 -0.49
N ASN A 93 14.70 1.55 0.00
CA ASN A 93 16.15 1.38 -0.03
C ASN A 93 16.63 0.16 0.78
N SER A 94 15.98 -0.11 1.91
CA SER A 94 16.32 -1.26 2.76
C SER A 94 15.93 -2.59 2.11
N ILE A 95 14.77 -2.66 1.43
CA ILE A 95 14.26 -3.92 0.86
C ILE A 95 14.57 -4.13 -0.62
N ALA A 96 14.89 -3.08 -1.38
CA ALA A 96 15.17 -3.16 -2.82
C ALA A 96 16.27 -4.18 -3.21
N PRO A 97 17.36 -4.39 -2.42
CA PRO A 97 18.32 -5.45 -2.73
C PRO A 97 17.75 -6.87 -2.71
N ARG A 98 16.57 -7.06 -2.11
CA ARG A 98 15.86 -8.33 -1.99
C ARG A 98 14.80 -8.54 -3.08
N PHE A 99 14.65 -7.57 -3.99
CA PHE A 99 13.64 -7.60 -5.03
C PHE A 99 14.12 -8.43 -6.22
N SER A 100 13.30 -9.40 -6.62
CA SER A 100 13.45 -10.09 -7.89
C SER A 100 13.17 -9.11 -9.04
N ARG A 101 13.94 -9.20 -10.13
CA ARG A 101 13.86 -8.26 -11.26
C ARG A 101 12.45 -8.30 -11.88
N GLY A 102 11.89 -7.12 -12.15
CA GLY A 102 10.58 -7.03 -12.80
C GLY A 102 9.39 -7.40 -11.92
N SER A 103 9.62 -7.73 -10.64
CA SER A 103 8.55 -8.12 -9.73
C SER A 103 7.53 -6.99 -9.49
N PRO A 104 6.23 -7.33 -9.37
CA PRO A 104 5.20 -6.38 -8.99
C PRO A 104 5.35 -5.97 -7.52
N VAL A 105 5.15 -4.68 -7.25
CA VAL A 105 5.27 -4.04 -5.95
C VAL A 105 3.98 -3.28 -5.64
N PHE A 106 3.23 -3.78 -4.67
CA PHE A 106 2.01 -3.17 -4.15
C PHE A 106 2.35 -2.29 -2.94
N ILE A 107 2.08 -1.01 -3.03
CA ILE A 107 2.24 -0.04 -1.94
C ILE A 107 0.86 0.32 -1.43
N LEU A 108 0.57 -0.04 -0.18
CA LEU A 108 -0.70 0.21 0.48
C LEU A 108 -0.51 1.39 1.44
N SER A 109 -0.81 2.60 0.96
CA SER A 109 -0.52 3.85 1.67
C SER A 109 -1.37 5.00 1.14
N SER A 110 -1.82 5.88 2.03
CA SER A 110 -2.43 7.16 1.64
C SER A 110 -1.44 8.10 0.94
N CYS A 111 -0.13 7.80 0.98
CA CYS A 111 0.97 8.60 0.44
C CYS A 111 1.00 10.03 0.98
N GLU A 112 0.64 10.22 2.25
CA GLU A 112 0.60 11.52 2.91
C GLU A 112 1.70 11.66 3.96
N GLY A 113 2.04 12.91 4.29
CA GLY A 113 3.04 13.20 5.32
C GLY A 113 4.47 12.78 4.95
N ASP A 114 4.74 12.46 3.69
CA ASP A 114 6.02 11.92 3.24
C ASP A 114 6.44 12.49 1.88
N GLY A 115 7.38 13.42 1.88
CA GLY A 115 7.93 14.02 0.67
C GLY A 115 8.85 13.10 -0.13
N THR A 116 9.21 11.92 0.41
CA THR A 116 10.14 10.99 -0.23
C THR A 116 9.44 10.01 -1.18
N VAL A 117 8.10 9.92 -1.16
CA VAL A 117 7.31 9.00 -1.99
C VAL A 117 7.66 9.12 -3.48
N PRO A 118 7.74 10.31 -4.11
CA PRO A 118 8.13 10.44 -5.51
C PRO A 118 9.49 9.81 -5.83
N HIS A 119 10.46 9.93 -4.94
CA HIS A 119 11.79 9.36 -5.12
C HIS A 119 11.76 7.83 -5.01
N ALA A 120 11.07 7.31 -4.00
CA ALA A 120 10.88 5.87 -3.84
C ALA A 120 10.23 5.22 -5.07
N LEU A 121 9.20 5.87 -5.65
CA LEU A 121 8.53 5.37 -6.85
C LEU A 121 9.45 5.36 -8.07
N ARG A 122 10.16 6.47 -8.33
CA ARG A 122 11.09 6.56 -9.47
C ARG A 122 12.20 5.52 -9.36
N ASP A 123 12.70 5.25 -8.16
CA ASP A 123 13.73 4.24 -7.93
C ASP A 123 13.21 2.81 -8.23
N LEU A 124 11.98 2.50 -7.84
CA LEU A 124 11.34 1.21 -8.14
C LEU A 124 11.03 1.05 -9.63
N VAL A 125 10.40 2.05 -10.25
CA VAL A 125 10.06 2.05 -11.68
C VAL A 125 11.34 2.01 -12.54
N GLY A 126 12.37 2.76 -12.17
CA GLY A 126 13.67 2.76 -12.85
C GLY A 126 14.41 1.42 -12.78
N ARG A 127 14.07 0.56 -11.81
CA ARG A 127 14.54 -0.84 -11.71
C ARG A 127 13.62 -1.84 -12.43
N SER A 128 12.69 -1.33 -13.23
CA SER A 128 11.71 -2.10 -14.01
C SER A 128 10.67 -2.85 -13.17
N HIS A 129 10.43 -2.44 -11.91
CA HIS A 129 9.32 -2.98 -11.13
C HIS A 129 7.99 -2.39 -11.60
N GLU A 130 6.96 -3.22 -11.67
CA GLU A 130 5.58 -2.76 -11.82
C GLU A 130 5.09 -2.27 -10.46
N VAL A 131 4.86 -0.97 -10.31
CA VAL A 131 4.47 -0.38 -9.02
C VAL A 131 2.99 -0.04 -9.03
N VAL A 132 2.24 -0.62 -8.10
CA VAL A 132 0.82 -0.37 -7.89
C VAL A 132 0.63 0.26 -6.52
N ILE A 133 -0.03 1.41 -6.45
CA ILE A 133 -0.35 2.09 -5.20
C ILE A 133 -1.83 1.96 -4.95
N LEU A 134 -2.21 1.32 -3.85
CA LEU A 134 -3.56 1.39 -3.33
C LEU A 134 -3.59 2.50 -2.27
N SER A 135 -4.29 3.59 -2.59
CA SER A 135 -4.32 4.78 -1.75
C SER A 135 -5.72 5.00 -1.16
N PRO A 136 -5.96 4.64 0.11
CA PRO A 136 -7.21 5.00 0.79
C PRO A 136 -7.33 6.52 1.00
N SER A 137 -8.54 7.05 0.82
CA SER A 137 -8.83 8.48 1.02
C SER A 137 -8.91 8.87 2.49
N SER A 138 -7.79 9.32 3.05
CA SER A 138 -7.69 9.90 4.40
C SER A 138 -8.65 11.07 4.61
N VAL A 139 -8.85 11.92 3.61
CA VAL A 139 -9.77 13.07 3.64
C VAL A 139 -11.22 12.62 3.86
N ASP A 140 -11.63 11.54 3.19
CA ASP A 140 -12.98 10.99 3.37
C ASP A 140 -13.14 10.27 4.73
N PHE A 141 -12.06 9.65 5.25
CA PHE A 141 -12.05 9.12 6.61
C PHE A 141 -12.10 10.21 7.69
N GLU A 142 -11.40 11.32 7.51
CA GLU A 142 -11.40 12.45 8.44
C GLU A 142 -12.80 13.03 8.61
N ARG A 143 -13.57 13.11 7.52
CA ARG A 143 -14.97 13.57 7.54
C ARG A 143 -15.90 12.72 8.40
N LEU A 144 -15.54 11.46 8.67
CA LEU A 144 -16.32 10.58 9.55
C LEU A 144 -16.19 10.97 11.03
N VAL A 145 -15.10 11.66 11.41
CA VAL A 145 -14.78 11.98 12.80
C VAL A 145 -14.74 13.47 13.10
N SER A 146 -14.57 14.30 12.06
CA SER A 146 -14.43 15.75 12.20
C SER A 146 -15.35 16.50 11.25
N ARG A 147 -15.85 17.65 11.71
CA ARG A 147 -16.62 18.57 10.87
C ARG A 147 -15.67 19.45 10.08
N ILE A 148 -15.37 19.04 8.85
CA ILE A 148 -14.57 19.82 7.91
C ILE A 148 -15.49 20.82 7.18
N PRO A 149 -15.19 22.13 7.17
CA PRO A 149 -15.92 23.10 6.36
C PRO A 149 -15.89 22.71 4.87
N ARG A 150 -16.99 22.95 4.15
CA ARG A 150 -17.12 22.52 2.74
C ARG A 150 -15.94 23.00 1.88
N MET A 151 -15.56 24.28 1.97
CA MET A 151 -14.45 24.82 1.18
C MET A 151 -13.12 24.12 1.49
N SER A 152 -12.82 23.84 2.76
CA SER A 152 -11.61 23.13 3.15
C SER A 152 -11.60 21.69 2.61
N TYR A 153 -12.75 21.01 2.63
CA TYR A 153 -12.89 19.67 2.07
C TYR A 153 -12.64 19.64 0.56
N GLU A 154 -13.20 20.59 -0.19
CA GLU A 154 -12.95 20.68 -1.64
C GLU A 154 -11.46 20.91 -1.95
N VAL A 155 -10.78 21.77 -1.17
CA VAL A 155 -9.34 22.01 -1.33
C VAL A 155 -8.54 20.73 -1.05
N LEU A 156 -8.82 20.04 0.06
CA LEU A 156 -8.14 18.79 0.41
C LEU A 156 -8.35 17.70 -0.66
N LYS A 157 -9.55 17.61 -1.25
CA LYS A 157 -9.81 16.71 -2.37
C LYS A 157 -9.00 17.04 -3.60
N ILE A 158 -8.89 18.33 -3.95
CA ILE A 158 -8.06 18.79 -5.08
C ILE A 158 -6.58 18.49 -4.82
N GLU A 159 -6.07 18.76 -3.62
CA GLU A 159 -4.68 18.46 -3.25
C GLU A 159 -4.38 16.96 -3.34
N ARG A 160 -5.30 16.11 -2.86
CA ARG A 160 -5.19 14.66 -2.99
C ARG A 160 -5.21 14.23 -4.46
N GLN A 161 -6.13 14.75 -5.27
CA GLN A 161 -6.21 14.42 -6.69
C GLN A 161 -4.92 14.80 -7.44
N ASN A 162 -4.37 15.98 -7.15
CA ASN A 162 -3.09 16.43 -7.70
C ASN A 162 -1.94 15.50 -7.29
N ARG A 163 -1.95 15.04 -6.03
CA ARG A 163 -0.99 14.06 -5.54
C ARG A 163 -1.11 12.75 -6.29
N MET A 164 -2.30 12.15 -6.38
CA MET A 164 -2.52 10.88 -7.09
C MET A 164 -2.11 10.96 -8.56
N THR A 165 -2.45 12.07 -9.23
CA THR A 165 -2.06 12.34 -10.63
C THR A 165 -0.54 12.45 -10.77
N SER A 166 0.13 13.11 -9.83
CA SER A 166 1.60 13.23 -9.82
C SER A 166 2.27 11.87 -9.61
N LEU A 167 1.77 11.05 -8.69
CA LEU A 167 2.29 9.70 -8.44
C LEU A 167 2.11 8.80 -9.67
N ALA A 168 0.98 8.90 -10.36
CA ALA A 168 0.76 8.21 -11.63
C ALA A 168 1.74 8.68 -12.72
N GLY A 169 2.03 9.98 -12.78
CA GLY A 169 3.05 10.56 -13.66
C GLY A 169 4.47 10.06 -13.41
N PHE A 170 4.76 9.48 -12.25
CA PHE A 170 6.06 8.83 -11.96
C PHE A 170 6.12 7.36 -12.39
N GLY A 171 5.08 6.85 -13.06
CA GLY A 171 5.03 5.50 -13.62
C GLY A 171 4.39 4.45 -12.71
N ALA A 172 3.76 4.87 -11.61
CA ALA A 172 2.98 3.97 -10.76
C ALA A 172 1.52 3.88 -11.23
N THR A 173 0.92 2.71 -11.15
CA THR A 173 -0.54 2.55 -11.27
C THR A 173 -1.17 2.93 -9.94
N VAL A 174 -1.97 4.00 -9.90
CA VAL A 174 -2.58 4.50 -8.67
C VAL A 174 -4.07 4.15 -8.64
N ILE A 175 -4.48 3.47 -7.58
CA ILE A 175 -5.87 3.11 -7.29
C ILE A 175 -6.30 3.99 -6.12
N ASP A 176 -7.17 4.97 -6.40
CA ASP A 176 -7.75 5.82 -5.35
C ASP A 176 -8.94 5.10 -4.72
N TRP A 177 -8.78 4.71 -3.46
CA TRP A 177 -9.74 3.85 -2.78
C TRP A 177 -10.58 4.64 -1.79
N MET A 178 -11.87 4.76 -2.08
CA MET A 178 -12.83 5.44 -1.22
C MET A 178 -13.34 4.53 -0.09
N PRO A 179 -13.68 5.06 1.10
CA PRO A 179 -14.13 4.26 2.24
C PRO A 179 -15.38 3.40 2.02
N ASP A 180 -16.24 3.80 1.07
CA ASP A 180 -17.49 3.16 0.69
C ASP A 180 -17.34 2.17 -0.48
N MET A 181 -16.17 2.10 -1.09
CA MET A 181 -15.88 1.23 -2.21
C MET A 181 -15.36 -0.12 -1.71
N GLU A 182 -15.88 -1.22 -2.27
CA GLU A 182 -15.33 -2.53 -1.99
C GLU A 182 -13.93 -2.68 -2.60
N LEU A 183 -13.05 -3.45 -1.96
CA LEU A 183 -11.71 -3.70 -2.47
C LEU A 183 -11.72 -4.30 -3.89
N SER A 184 -12.68 -5.20 -4.16
CA SER A 184 -12.89 -5.80 -5.48
C SER A 184 -13.11 -4.72 -6.56
N GLN A 185 -13.92 -3.71 -6.26
CA GLN A 185 -14.22 -2.59 -7.14
C GLN A 185 -13.01 -1.67 -7.29
N ALA A 186 -12.27 -1.41 -6.22
CA ALA A 186 -11.04 -0.61 -6.26
C ALA A 186 -10.00 -1.25 -7.18
N LEU A 187 -9.76 -2.57 -7.04
CA LEU A 187 -8.79 -3.30 -7.86
C LEU A 187 -9.15 -3.34 -9.35
N LEU A 188 -10.44 -3.32 -9.72
CA LEU A 188 -10.87 -3.26 -11.12
C LEU A 188 -10.44 -1.97 -11.84
N GLN A 189 -10.21 -0.89 -11.11
CA GLN A 189 -9.71 0.37 -11.67
C GLN A 189 -8.25 0.25 -12.15
N ALA A 190 -7.50 -0.73 -11.63
CA ALA A 190 -6.08 -0.91 -11.92
C ALA A 190 -5.78 -1.50 -13.32
N ARG A 191 -6.80 -2.01 -14.05
CA ARG A 191 -6.70 -2.70 -15.35
C ARG A 191 -5.34 -3.40 -15.57
N GLY A 192 -5.18 -4.64 -15.10
CA GLY A 192 -3.97 -5.42 -15.43
C GLY A 192 -3.71 -6.73 -14.69
N PHE A 193 -4.45 -7.06 -13.62
CA PHE A 193 -4.22 -8.27 -12.80
C PHE A 193 -5.34 -9.31 -12.90
#